data_AF-A0A931Y1M9-F1
#
_entry.id   AF-A0A931Y1M9-F1
#
_cell.length_a   1.000
_cell.length_b   1.000
_cell.length_c   1.000
_cell.angle_alpha   90.00
_cell.angle_beta   90.00
_cell.angle_gamma   90.00
#
_symmetry.space_group_name_H-M   'P 1'
#
loop_
_entity.id
_entity.type
_entity.pdbx_description
1 polymer ?
#
loop_
_entity_poly.entity_id
_entity_poly.type
_entity_poly.pdbx_seq_one_letter_code
_entity_poly.pdbx_strand_id
1 'polypeptide(L)'
;MRLVRCKDQSHETLEEFYGASGVEEPTEFWLRAGQTMLALIDRLRALPDDRAAWGLTSHFHLILLAEDTSNSPWLVRIVAADATLYSVAYLMPERFAPWPNAYVTGESRSEDEAVAMILKAMEMSKGWPAPLGNDSSRSGVPSSR
;
A
#
# COMPACT_ATOMS: atom_id res chain seq x y z
N MET A 1 -1.49 -10.49 0.43
CA MET A 1 -0.44 -9.46 0.63
C MET A 1 -0.08 -9.38 2.10
N ARG A 2 1.20 -9.28 2.46
CA ARG A 2 1.58 -8.97 3.86
C ARG A 2 1.59 -7.45 4.06
N LEU A 3 0.52 -6.91 4.62
CA LEU A 3 0.37 -5.49 4.92
C LEU A 3 0.35 -5.26 6.44
N VAL A 4 1.41 -4.61 6.93
CA VAL A 4 1.57 -4.22 8.34
C VAL A 4 1.86 -2.73 8.44
N ARG A 5 1.63 -2.11 9.60
CA ARG A 5 1.96 -0.70 9.77
C ARG A 5 3.48 -0.49 9.78
N CYS A 6 3.91 0.66 9.26
CA CYS A 6 5.31 1.08 9.27
C CYS A 6 5.87 1.16 10.70
N LYS A 7 7.09 0.66 10.92
CA LYS A 7 7.76 0.65 12.24
C LYS A 7 7.96 2.04 12.84
N ASP A 8 8.07 3.06 11.99
CA ASP A 8 8.21 4.46 12.42
C ASP A 8 6.89 4.98 13.04
N GLN A 9 5.80 4.22 12.92
CA GLN A 9 4.50 4.42 13.59
C GLN A 9 4.11 3.19 14.44
N SER A 10 5.08 2.55 15.09
CA SER A 10 4.91 1.28 15.83
C SER A 10 4.10 1.34 17.14
N HIS A 11 3.62 2.51 17.55
CA HIS A 11 2.83 2.66 18.79
C HIS A 11 1.39 2.14 18.66
N GLU A 12 0.94 1.83 17.44
CA GLU A 12 -0.36 1.22 17.15
C GLU A 12 -0.27 0.40 15.84
N THR A 13 -1.15 -0.58 15.71
CA THR A 13 -1.44 -1.35 14.49
C THR A 13 -2.29 -0.54 13.49
N LEU A 14 -2.54 -1.09 12.29
CA LEU A 14 -3.47 -0.45 11.34
C LEU A 14 -4.91 -0.46 11.88
N GLU A 15 -5.25 -1.54 12.58
CA GLU A 15 -6.55 -1.78 13.20
C GLU A 15 -6.83 -0.79 14.33
N GLU A 16 -5.84 -0.54 15.18
CA GLU A 16 -5.93 0.45 16.26
C GLU A 16 -6.06 1.87 15.70
N PHE A 17 -5.27 2.20 14.68
CA PHE A 17 -5.29 3.54 14.07
C PHE A 17 -6.62 3.86 13.39
N TYR A 18 -7.14 2.98 12.53
CA TYR A 18 -8.42 3.22 11.85
C TYR A 18 -9.65 2.86 12.70
N GLY A 19 -9.45 2.14 13.82
CA GLY A 19 -10.50 1.74 14.76
C GLY A 19 -10.96 2.82 15.74
N ALA A 20 -10.40 4.04 15.68
CA ALA A 20 -10.71 5.19 16.56
C ALA A 20 -10.15 5.16 17.95
N SER A 21 -9.29 4.19 18.28
CA SER A 21 -8.82 4.00 19.65
C SER A 21 -8.05 5.20 20.22
N GLY A 22 -7.46 6.04 19.35
CA GLY A 22 -6.72 7.26 19.72
C GLY A 22 -7.48 8.58 19.57
N VAL A 23 -8.77 8.56 19.22
CA VAL A 23 -9.57 9.78 18.99
C VAL A 23 -10.58 9.94 20.11
N GLU A 24 -10.50 11.06 20.87
CA GLU A 24 -11.36 11.32 22.04
C GLU A 24 -12.85 11.40 21.67
N GLU A 25 -13.17 12.05 20.54
CA GLU A 25 -14.54 12.18 20.03
C GLU A 25 -14.56 12.03 18.49
N PRO A 26 -14.55 10.80 17.96
CA PRO A 26 -14.53 10.59 16.52
C PRO A 26 -15.87 10.99 15.90
N THR A 27 -15.82 11.75 14.81
CA THR A 27 -17.03 12.08 14.04
C THR A 27 -17.57 10.84 13.33
N GLU A 28 -18.86 10.85 12.97
CA GLU A 28 -19.46 9.76 12.18
C GLU A 28 -18.69 9.49 10.87
N PHE A 29 -18.24 10.57 10.21
CA PHE A 29 -17.40 10.47 9.03
C PHE A 29 -16.10 9.70 9.32
N TRP A 30 -15.45 10.00 10.44
CA TRP A 30 -14.19 9.37 10.82
C TRP A 30 -14.37 7.88 11.08
N LEU A 31 -15.43 7.49 11.79
CA LEU A 31 -15.78 6.09 12.05
C LEU A 31 -16.05 5.33 10.74
N ARG A 32 -16.80 5.94 9.81
CA ARG A 32 -17.14 5.33 8.52
C ARG A 32 -15.92 5.16 7.62
N ALA A 33 -15.06 6.18 7.55
CA ALA A 33 -13.82 6.13 6.78
C ALA A 33 -12.88 5.04 7.34
N GLY A 34 -12.73 4.98 8.67
CA GLY A 34 -11.95 3.96 9.35
C GLY A 34 -12.45 2.54 9.05
N GLN A 35 -13.75 2.29 9.19
CA GLN A 35 -14.37 1.00 8.84
C GLN A 35 -14.16 0.62 7.37
N THR A 36 -14.30 1.58 6.46
CA THR A 36 -14.09 1.35 5.02
C THR A 36 -12.64 0.99 4.73
N MET A 37 -11.68 1.71 5.33
CA MET A 37 -10.26 1.41 5.17
C MET A 37 -9.90 0.04 5.74
N LEU A 38 -10.46 -0.36 6.89
CA LEU A 38 -10.23 -1.67 7.49
C LEU A 38 -10.76 -2.81 6.61
N ALA A 39 -11.97 -2.67 6.06
CA ALA A 39 -12.52 -3.62 5.11
C ALA A 39 -11.61 -3.78 3.88
N LEU A 40 -11.11 -2.67 3.33
CA LEU A 40 -10.18 -2.68 2.22
C LEU A 40 -8.84 -3.34 2.57
N ILE A 41 -8.29 -3.08 3.77
CA ILE A 41 -7.06 -3.72 4.25
C ILE A 41 -7.23 -5.24 4.34
N ASP A 42 -8.37 -5.71 4.88
CA ASP A 42 -8.67 -7.13 4.99
C ASP A 42 -8.76 -7.79 3.60
N ARG A 43 -9.40 -7.12 2.63
CA ARG A 43 -9.45 -7.59 1.24
C ARG A 43 -8.06 -7.71 0.64
N LEU A 44 -7.21 -6.70 0.80
CA LEU A 44 -5.83 -6.72 0.27
C LEU A 44 -5.00 -7.84 0.90
N ARG A 45 -5.16 -8.10 2.20
CA ARG A 45 -4.47 -9.18 2.90
C ARG A 45 -4.93 -10.56 2.43
N ALA A 46 -6.22 -10.72 2.14
CA ALA A 46 -6.82 -11.98 1.67
C ALA A 46 -6.41 -12.37 0.23
N LEU A 47 -5.86 -11.44 -0.56
CA LEU A 47 -5.39 -11.74 -1.91
C LEU A 47 -4.19 -12.70 -1.90
N PRO A 48 -4.10 -13.63 -2.89
CA PRO A 48 -2.96 -14.52 -3.09
C PRO A 48 -1.76 -13.76 -3.69
N ASP A 49 -1.29 -12.76 -2.94
CA ASP A 49 -0.22 -11.84 -3.26
C ASP A 49 0.83 -11.93 -2.16
N ASP A 50 2.05 -12.33 -2.51
CA ASP A 50 3.14 -12.58 -1.58
C ASP A 50 3.98 -11.33 -1.28
N ARG A 51 3.66 -10.19 -1.91
CA ARG A 51 4.35 -8.93 -1.67
C ARG A 51 4.19 -8.51 -0.20
N ALA A 52 5.30 -8.03 0.36
CA ALA A 52 5.31 -7.29 1.60
C ALA A 52 5.12 -5.79 1.29
N ALA A 53 4.24 -5.15 2.06
CA ALA A 53 4.01 -3.72 2.01
C ALA A 53 3.89 -3.16 3.44
N TRP A 54 4.38 -1.95 3.63
CA TRP A 54 4.29 -1.24 4.91
C TRP A 54 3.34 -0.07 4.78
N GLY A 55 2.36 0.01 5.68
CA GLY A 55 1.36 1.05 5.73
C GLY A 55 1.83 2.24 6.56
N LEU A 56 2.11 3.36 5.91
CA LEU A 56 2.23 4.67 6.56
C LEU A 56 0.85 5.33 6.58
N THR A 57 0.43 5.72 7.78
CA THR A 57 -0.92 6.22 8.05
C THR A 57 -0.90 7.72 8.32
N SER A 58 -1.91 8.44 7.81
CA SER A 58 -2.15 9.85 8.13
C SER A 58 -3.60 10.21 7.86
N HIS A 59 -4.36 10.55 8.90
CA HIS A 59 -5.82 10.77 8.79
C HIS A 59 -6.51 9.62 8.04
N PHE A 60 -7.17 9.90 6.91
CA PHE A 60 -7.88 8.92 6.08
C PHE A 60 -7.00 8.27 4.99
N HIS A 61 -5.70 8.55 5.01
CA HIS A 61 -4.75 8.02 4.04
C HIS A 61 -4.08 6.76 4.54
N LEU A 62 -4.00 5.77 3.67
CA LEU A 62 -3.06 4.66 3.75
C LEU A 62 -2.04 4.80 2.63
N ILE A 63 -0.78 4.95 2.97
CA ILE A 63 0.33 5.00 2.02
C ILE A 63 1.05 3.66 2.09
N LEU A 64 1.16 2.97 0.96
CA LEU A 64 1.90 1.72 0.84
C LEU A 64 3.35 2.02 0.45
N LEU A 65 4.26 1.48 1.25
CA LEU A 65 5.70 1.59 1.11
C LEU A 65 6.30 0.23 0.76
N ALA A 66 7.43 0.24 0.03
CA ALA A 66 8.23 -0.93 -0.29
C ALA A 66 9.35 -1.22 0.72
N GLU A 67 9.52 -0.36 1.71
CA GLU A 67 10.46 -0.54 2.82
C GLU A 67 9.79 -0.17 4.14
N ASP A 68 10.24 -0.81 5.22
CA ASP A 68 9.76 -0.53 6.57
C ASP A 68 10.35 0.77 7.15
N THR A 69 10.09 1.89 6.49
CA THR A 69 10.47 3.22 6.98
C THR A 69 9.71 4.33 6.25
N SER A 70 9.31 5.38 6.99
CA SER A 70 8.67 6.58 6.46
C SER A 70 9.58 7.43 5.58
N ASN A 71 10.89 7.16 5.57
CA ASN A 71 11.86 7.85 4.72
C ASN A 71 11.93 7.28 3.29
N SER A 72 11.26 6.15 3.03
CA SER A 72 11.17 5.57 1.70
C SER A 72 10.21 6.37 0.81
N PRO A 73 10.40 6.37 -0.53
CA PRO A 73 9.42 6.95 -1.44
C PRO A 73 8.04 6.33 -1.23
N TRP A 74 7.00 7.16 -1.21
CA TRP A 74 5.63 6.65 -1.29
C TRP A 74 5.39 6.05 -2.67
N LEU A 75 4.85 4.84 -2.74
CA LEU A 75 4.60 4.17 -4.02
C LEU A 75 3.13 4.19 -4.40
N VAL A 76 2.25 3.95 -3.42
CA VAL A 76 0.80 3.97 -3.62
C VAL A 76 0.16 4.70 -2.45
N ARG A 77 -0.77 5.61 -2.74
CA ARG A 77 -1.57 6.33 -1.75
C ARG A 77 -3.03 5.99 -1.95
N ILE A 78 -3.71 5.65 -0.87
CA ILE A 78 -5.10 5.21 -0.84
C ILE A 78 -5.87 6.14 0.10
N VAL A 79 -7.05 6.57 -0.33
CA VAL A 79 -8.06 7.19 0.51
C VAL A 79 -9.33 6.37 0.39
N ALA A 80 -9.91 5.99 1.52
CA ALA A 80 -11.22 5.35 1.60
C ALA A 80 -12.09 6.21 2.52
N ALA A 81 -12.78 7.19 1.94
CA ALA A 81 -13.58 8.15 2.71
C ALA A 81 -14.90 7.52 3.18
N ASP A 82 -15.51 6.72 2.31
CA ASP A 82 -16.63 5.82 2.60
C ASP A 82 -16.69 4.70 1.56
N ALA A 83 -17.62 3.75 1.73
CA ALA A 83 -17.78 2.61 0.84
C ALA A 83 -18.18 2.97 -0.62
N THR A 84 -18.38 4.25 -0.92
CA THR A 84 -18.73 4.77 -2.25
C THR A 84 -17.66 5.68 -2.84
N LEU A 85 -16.55 5.95 -2.12
CA LEU A 85 -15.49 6.82 -2.59
C LEU A 85 -14.11 6.31 -2.16
N TYR A 86 -13.45 5.68 -3.14
CA TYR A 86 -12.05 5.28 -3.08
C TYR A 86 -11.23 6.14 -4.02
N SER A 87 -10.10 6.65 -3.55
CA SER A 87 -9.11 7.32 -4.39
C SER A 87 -7.78 6.59 -4.27
N VAL A 88 -7.18 6.26 -5.41
CA VAL A 88 -5.91 5.54 -5.48
C VAL A 88 -4.97 6.32 -6.39
N ALA A 89 -3.77 6.61 -5.87
CA ALA A 89 -2.70 7.23 -6.62
C ALA A 89 -1.41 6.42 -6.55
N TYR A 90 -0.59 6.47 -7.59
CA TYR A 90 0.75 5.89 -7.58
C TYR A 90 1.80 6.84 -8.14
N LEU A 91 2.99 6.81 -7.55
CA LEU A 91 4.15 7.56 -8.00
C LEU A 91 4.69 6.92 -9.29
N MET A 92 4.79 7.69 -10.37
CA MET A 92 5.34 7.21 -11.63
C MET A 92 6.85 6.95 -11.48
N PRO A 93 7.38 5.84 -12.03
CA PRO A 93 8.82 5.64 -12.09
C PRO A 93 9.50 6.79 -12.84
N GLU A 94 10.61 7.29 -12.32
CA GLU A 94 11.30 8.49 -12.83
C GLU A 94 11.55 8.44 -14.34
N ARG A 95 11.96 7.29 -14.87
CA ARG A 95 12.21 7.07 -16.32
C ARG A 95 10.98 7.28 -17.22
N PHE A 96 9.77 7.26 -16.66
CA PHE A 96 8.51 7.49 -17.38
C PHE A 96 7.83 8.80 -16.97
N ALA A 97 8.32 9.45 -15.92
CA ALA A 97 7.68 10.62 -15.33
C ALA A 97 7.92 11.85 -16.22
N PRO A 98 6.87 12.59 -16.62
CA PRO A 98 7.01 13.82 -17.41
C PRO A 98 7.63 14.98 -16.60
N TRP A 99 7.58 14.92 -15.27
CA TRP A 99 8.24 15.84 -14.33
C TRP A 99 8.58 15.10 -13.03
N PRO A 100 9.49 15.63 -12.18
CA PRO A 100 9.84 15.01 -10.90
C PRO A 100 8.62 14.77 -10.02
N ASN A 101 8.51 13.56 -9.47
CA ASN A 101 7.40 13.12 -8.63
C ASN A 101 6.02 13.12 -9.31
N ALA A 102 5.96 13.00 -10.64
CA ALA A 102 4.69 12.80 -11.33
C ALA A 102 3.96 11.56 -10.80
N TYR A 103 2.65 11.64 -10.67
CA TYR A 103 1.81 10.54 -10.19
C TYR A 103 0.54 10.44 -11.03
N VAL A 104 -0.02 9.23 -11.06
CA VAL A 104 -1.34 8.97 -11.64
C VAL A 104 -2.32 8.76 -10.51
N THR A 105 -3.54 9.29 -10.67
CA THR A 105 -4.63 9.13 -9.70
C THR A 105 -5.90 8.68 -10.42
N GLY A 106 -6.73 7.93 -9.73
CA GLY A 106 -8.07 7.59 -10.18
C GLY A 106 -9.00 7.40 -8.98
N GLU A 107 -10.29 7.33 -9.27
CA GLU A 107 -11.34 7.16 -8.26
C GLU A 107 -12.27 6.01 -8.66
N SER A 108 -12.83 5.34 -7.66
CA SER A 108 -13.87 4.34 -7.86
C SER A 108 -14.92 4.43 -6.75
N ARG A 109 -16.12 3.93 -7.06
CA ARG A 109 -17.23 3.75 -6.12
C ARG A 109 -17.45 2.30 -5.71
N SER A 110 -16.52 1.41 -6.05
CA SER A 110 -16.58 -0.02 -5.80
C SER A 110 -15.30 -0.48 -5.11
N GLU A 111 -15.45 -1.28 -4.06
CA GLU A 111 -14.31 -1.88 -3.36
C GLU A 111 -13.50 -2.81 -4.29
N ASP A 112 -14.18 -3.60 -5.14
CA ASP A 112 -13.53 -4.53 -6.07
C ASP A 112 -12.67 -3.79 -7.11
N GLU A 113 -13.19 -2.68 -7.62
CA GLU A 113 -12.43 -1.82 -8.53
C GLU A 113 -11.29 -1.11 -7.81
N ALA A 114 -11.49 -0.64 -6.57
CA ALA A 114 -10.43 -0.05 -5.76
C ALA A 114 -9.28 -1.04 -5.51
N VAL A 115 -9.60 -2.30 -5.20
CA VAL A 115 -8.60 -3.38 -5.07
C VAL A 115 -7.85 -3.57 -6.40
N ALA A 116 -8.55 -3.66 -7.53
CA ALA A 116 -7.91 -3.80 -8.83
C ALA A 116 -6.99 -2.60 -9.17
N MET A 117 -7.44 -1.39 -8.85
CA MET A 117 -6.65 -0.16 -8.99
C MET A 117 -5.41 -0.17 -8.11
N ILE A 118 -5.49 -0.63 -6.87
CA ILE A 118 -4.34 -0.74 -5.95
C ILE A 118 -3.33 -1.73 -6.50
N LEU A 119 -3.75 -2.92 -6.93
CA LEU A 119 -2.85 -3.91 -7.53
C LEU A 119 -2.17 -3.36 -8.78
N LYS A 120 -2.91 -2.65 -9.63
CA LYS A 120 -2.34 -2.00 -10.81
C LYS A 120 -1.38 -0.87 -10.45
N ALA A 121 -1.73 -0.04 -9.48
CA ALA A 121 -0.89 1.03 -8.93
C ALA A 121 0.43 0.49 -8.39
N MET A 122 0.39 -0.64 -7.67
CA MET A 122 1.59 -1.34 -7.22
C MET A 122 2.41 -1.84 -8.42
N GLU A 123 1.79 -2.49 -9.41
CA GLU A 123 2.50 -2.96 -10.61
C GLU A 123 3.17 -1.82 -11.37
N MET A 124 2.51 -0.67 -11.50
CA MET A 124 2.93 0.46 -12.33
C MET A 124 3.96 1.37 -11.65
N SER A 125 3.99 1.43 -10.31
CA SER A 125 4.99 2.20 -9.55
C SER A 125 6.39 1.58 -9.60
N LYS A 126 6.53 0.28 -9.93
CA LYS A 126 7.80 -0.44 -10.14
C LYS A 126 8.82 -0.35 -8.98
N GLY A 127 8.42 0.11 -7.79
CA GLY A 127 9.30 0.25 -6.63
C GLY A 127 9.29 -0.94 -5.66
N TRP A 128 8.55 -2.00 -5.98
CA TRP A 128 8.39 -3.16 -5.10
C TRP A 128 9.57 -4.13 -5.27
N PRO A 129 10.09 -4.71 -4.17
CA PRO A 129 11.07 -5.78 -4.25
C PRO A 129 10.52 -6.92 -5.10
N ALA A 130 11.38 -7.56 -5.90
CA ALA A 130 11.01 -8.81 -6.53
C ALA A 130 10.61 -9.81 -5.43
N PRO A 131 9.60 -10.66 -5.67
CA PRO A 131 9.40 -11.84 -4.83
C PRO A 131 10.75 -12.54 -4.71
N LEU A 132 11.10 -13.01 -3.50
CA LEU A 132 12.30 -13.81 -3.27
C LEU A 132 12.18 -15.09 -4.11
N GLY A 133 12.57 -15.02 -5.38
CA GLY A 133 12.50 -16.12 -6.31
C GLY A 133 13.60 -17.11 -6.03
N ASN A 134 13.29 -18.39 -6.24
CA ASN A 134 14.29 -19.44 -6.41
C ASN A 134 15.43 -18.93 -7.31
N ASP A 135 16.58 -18.67 -6.70
CA ASP A 135 17.84 -18.41 -7.37
C ASP A 135 18.36 -19.72 -7.98
N SER A 136 17.84 -20.07 -9.17
CA SER A 136 18.35 -21.18 -9.99
C SER A 136 19.66 -20.82 -10.70
N SER A 137 20.28 -19.68 -10.40
CA SER A 137 21.49 -19.16 -11.04
C SER A 137 22.74 -19.28 -10.17
N ARG A 138 22.85 -20.36 -9.37
CA ARG A 138 24.13 -20.81 -8.80
C ARG A 138 24.46 -22.24 -9.22
N SER A 139 24.77 -22.44 -10.49
CA SER A 139 25.59 -23.57 -10.94
C SER A 139 26.75 -23.04 -11.78
N GLY A 140 27.68 -22.37 -11.10
CA GLY A 140 29.02 -22.16 -11.64
C GLY A 140 29.72 -23.50 -11.76
N VAL A 141 29.84 -24.01 -12.99
CA VAL A 141 30.70 -25.15 -13.31
C VAL A 141 32.15 -24.66 -13.26
N PRO A 142 33.04 -25.25 -12.44
CA PRO A 142 34.46 -24.98 -12.56
C PRO A 142 35.01 -25.79 -13.74
N SER A 143 35.37 -25.09 -14.82
CA SER A 143 36.19 -25.66 -15.89
C SER A 143 37.59 -25.89 -15.32
N SER A 144 37.96 -27.16 -15.15
CA SER A 144 39.31 -27.58 -14.79
C SER A 144 40.04 -27.96 -16.09
N ARG A 145 41.19 -27.33 -16.33
CA ARG A 145 42.20 -27.76 -17.30
C ARG A 145 43.03 -28.91 -16.74
#